data_AF-A0A672NPP2-F1
#
_entry.id   AF-A0A672NPP2-F1
#
_cell.length_a   1.000
_cell.length_b   1.000
_cell.length_c   1.000
_cell.angle_alpha   90.00
_cell.angle_beta   90.00
_cell.angle_gamma   90.00
#
_symmetry.space_group_name_H-M   'P 1'
#
loop_
_entity.id
_entity.type
_entity.pdbx_description
1 polymer ?
#
loop_
_entity_poly.entity_id
_entity_poly.type
_entity_poly.pdbx_seq_one_letter_code
_entity_poly.pdbx_strand_id
1 'polypeptide(L)'
;CFLLTGGVGLDNPHLNLCTWLPKTSWDEICRLDEMEHLKGLRKDLEHQIFHFMVCVCVLQDPHHTAFPSEWQEKLGQFQRMLVMRYLWPDKIVLMVQELMQFIEVPPFNLATAFADSHCCAPFIFILSPGSNPMAALLKSGKEQAFELKFQNHNAIFQKGPIAMSMIETGVTEGTWVVLQNCHLANSWMSTLKRVCEELNPDTTYSDFRLWLTSYPSPNFPVAVLQNGVKMTNEAPKGLKVASVCVCFQAVFKKLLFSLCFFHALTQERRKFGPLGWNIPYEFNKTDLRISVQQLRMFLGQYEDIPFDALRYITGECNYGGCVTVDWDCRTLEMVLTAEHKIQGTWLDPDPTPPTLHIPKPTSLRPLIPKPTHLHPLDVNPTLDLCSAVRGYWDPSRCLGGSATSSDDMVYEVAADILNKLPQDFDTDAAMCKYPTSYNQSMNTVLVQEIQQTPPDHPEFGLVVMSAELDLSSVSSTQGWYVDGTPAVFWMSGFFFTQAFLTGSQQNYARKYTMPIDLLSFDFEVMEDKEYKTPPEDGEKDKEGVLTSMKCKIYEREMGNVTKGKIDAQYFYWCPKP
;
A
#
# COMPACT_ATOMS: atom_id res chain seq x y z
N CYS A 1 23.13 4.82 9.13
CA CYS A 1 22.21 4.00 9.94
C CYS A 1 20.94 4.77 10.34
N PHE A 2 21.02 5.96 10.98
CA PHE A 2 19.85 6.76 11.39
C PHE A 2 18.81 7.02 10.27
N LEU A 3 19.22 7.37 9.03
CA LEU A 3 18.30 7.57 7.89
C LEU A 3 17.44 6.34 7.55
N LEU A 4 17.88 5.14 7.91
CA LEU A 4 17.19 3.90 7.58
C LEU A 4 16.37 3.39 8.76
N THR A 5 16.93 3.41 9.97
CA THR A 5 16.32 2.81 11.17
C THR A 5 15.51 3.81 11.99
N GLY A 6 15.86 5.10 11.91
CA GLY A 6 15.49 6.04 12.95
C GLY A 6 16.30 5.81 14.23
N GLY A 7 15.96 6.54 15.29
CA GLY A 7 16.47 6.30 16.62
C GLY A 7 15.78 5.12 17.31
N VAL A 8 16.44 4.54 18.31
CA VAL A 8 15.87 3.52 19.20
C VAL A 8 15.72 4.17 20.57
N GLY A 9 14.48 4.37 21.00
CA GLY A 9 14.14 4.95 22.29
C GLY A 9 12.62 4.93 22.46
N LEU A 10 12.14 4.72 23.69
CA LEU A 10 10.71 4.61 23.98
C LEU A 10 10.14 5.91 24.57
N ASP A 11 10.97 6.72 25.24
CA ASP A 11 10.53 8.00 25.81
C ASP A 11 11.34 9.18 25.29
N ASN A 12 10.64 10.27 25.04
CA ASN A 12 11.23 11.58 24.79
C ASN A 12 10.91 12.50 25.99
N PRO A 13 11.91 12.98 26.75
CA PRO A 13 11.69 13.89 27.87
C PRO A 13 11.31 15.31 27.42
N HIS A 14 11.38 15.60 26.11
CA HIS A 14 11.11 16.93 25.56
C HIS A 14 9.67 17.04 25.08
N LEU A 15 8.92 17.97 25.71
CA LEU A 15 7.55 18.29 25.31
C LEU A 15 7.51 18.77 23.85
N ASN A 16 6.58 18.22 23.07
CA ASN A 16 6.34 18.68 21.72
C ASN A 16 5.62 20.04 21.72
N LEU A 17 6.36 21.11 21.43
CA LEU A 17 5.83 22.47 21.26
C LEU A 17 5.30 22.72 19.84
N CYS A 18 5.66 21.87 18.88
CA CYS A 18 5.23 21.93 17.49
C CYS A 18 3.95 21.12 17.29
N THR A 19 2.80 21.73 17.57
CA THR A 19 1.48 21.07 17.46
C THR A 19 1.12 20.62 16.04
N TRP A 20 1.83 21.10 15.02
CA TRP A 20 1.67 20.69 13.61
C TRP A 20 2.52 19.46 13.23
N LEU A 21 3.46 19.04 14.08
CA LEU A 21 4.34 17.90 13.82
C LEU A 21 3.88 16.67 14.63
N PRO A 22 3.79 15.47 14.02
CA PRO A 22 3.52 14.23 14.72
C PRO A 22 4.49 13.99 15.88
N LYS A 23 4.02 13.37 16.98
CA LYS A 23 4.87 13.03 18.13
C LYS A 23 6.05 12.14 17.72
N THR A 24 5.79 11.15 16.87
CA THR A 24 6.81 10.25 16.28
C THR A 24 7.92 11.02 15.57
N SER A 25 7.57 11.95 14.70
CA SER A 25 8.54 12.82 14.01
C SER A 25 9.28 13.75 14.97
N TRP A 26 8.58 14.30 15.97
CA TRP A 26 9.20 15.16 17.00
C TRP A 26 10.24 14.42 17.83
N ASP A 27 9.92 13.20 18.26
CA ASP A 27 10.81 12.34 19.04
C ASP A 27 12.09 12.02 18.27
N GLU A 28 11.96 11.77 16.97
CA GLU A 28 13.11 11.55 16.09
C GLU A 28 13.94 12.81 15.85
N ILE A 29 13.33 13.99 15.74
CA ILE A 29 14.06 15.27 15.69
C ILE A 29 14.83 15.52 16.99
N CYS A 30 14.25 15.18 18.14
CA CYS A 30 14.93 15.28 19.43
C CYS A 30 16.17 14.38 19.47
N ARG A 31 16.12 13.19 18.88
CA ARG A 31 17.28 12.30 18.74
C ARG A 31 18.30 12.80 17.72
N LEU A 32 17.85 13.44 16.63
CA LEU A 32 18.76 14.10 15.69
C LEU A 32 19.56 15.21 16.37
N ASP A 33 18.98 15.94 17.33
CA ASP A 33 19.67 17.00 18.09
C ASP A 33 20.87 16.49 18.91
N GLU A 34 20.92 15.18 19.22
CA GLU A 34 22.04 14.57 19.94
C GLU A 34 23.27 14.33 19.03
N MET A 35 23.09 14.34 17.70
CA MET A 35 24.20 14.16 16.76
C MET A 35 25.08 15.42 16.68
N GLU A 36 26.41 15.25 16.68
CA GLU A 36 27.38 16.35 16.72
C GLU A 36 27.11 17.49 15.72
N HIS A 37 26.69 17.13 14.49
CA HIS A 37 26.47 18.09 13.40
C HIS A 37 25.07 18.71 13.39
N LEU A 38 24.12 18.13 14.14
CA LEU A 38 22.72 18.55 14.20
C LEU A 38 22.31 19.12 15.56
N LYS A 39 23.27 19.24 16.49
CA LYS A 39 23.08 19.87 17.80
C LYS A 39 22.61 21.32 17.67
N GLY A 40 21.51 21.62 18.35
CA GLY A 40 20.81 22.90 18.31
C GLY A 40 19.53 22.90 17.45
N LEU A 41 19.32 21.88 16.62
CA LEU A 41 18.18 21.80 15.70
C LEU A 41 16.84 21.90 16.44
N ARG A 42 16.71 21.22 17.58
CA ARG A 42 15.49 21.24 18.38
C ARG A 42 15.17 22.66 18.87
N LYS A 43 16.16 23.35 19.41
CA LYS A 43 16.00 24.72 19.93
C LYS A 43 15.62 25.68 18.80
N ASP A 44 16.27 25.58 17.65
CA ASP A 44 15.96 26.45 16.52
C ASP A 44 14.56 26.19 15.96
N LEU A 45 14.12 24.93 15.95
CA LEU A 45 12.76 24.56 15.56
C LEU A 45 11.71 25.17 16.51
N GLU A 46 11.99 25.19 17.82
CA GLU A 46 11.15 25.84 18.85
C GLU A 46 11.12 27.38 18.72
N HIS A 47 12.22 28.01 18.29
CA HIS A 47 12.29 29.48 18.14
C HIS A 47 11.73 29.94 16.78
N GLN A 48 11.85 29.13 15.74
CA GLN A 48 11.44 29.46 14.36
C GLN A 48 10.25 28.61 13.89
N ILE A 49 9.34 28.25 14.81
CA ILE A 49 8.16 27.41 14.52
C ILE A 49 7.40 27.89 13.29
N PHE A 50 7.17 29.20 13.15
CA PHE A 50 6.39 29.73 12.02
C PHE A 50 7.12 29.55 10.68
N HIS A 51 8.44 29.72 10.62
CA HIS A 51 9.20 29.58 9.39
C HIS A 51 9.24 28.11 8.96
N PHE A 52 9.54 27.20 9.88
CA PHE A 52 9.49 25.77 9.62
C PHE A 52 8.07 25.29 9.28
N MET A 53 7.04 25.78 9.97
CA MET A 53 5.64 25.46 9.66
C MET A 53 5.21 25.97 8.28
N VAL A 54 5.62 27.17 7.87
CA VAL A 54 5.35 27.67 6.52
C VAL A 54 6.07 26.82 5.48
N CYS A 55 7.34 26.48 5.74
CA CYS A 55 8.04 25.53 4.89
C CYS A 55 7.22 24.23 4.79
N VAL A 56 6.90 23.61 5.93
CA VAL A 56 6.24 22.30 6.06
C VAL A 56 4.84 22.24 5.48
N CYS A 57 3.98 23.17 5.85
CA CYS A 57 2.56 23.11 5.57
C CYS A 57 2.15 23.84 4.29
N VAL A 58 2.99 24.75 3.76
CA VAL A 58 2.58 25.68 2.68
C VAL A 58 3.38 25.49 1.39
N LEU A 59 4.64 25.08 1.44
CA LEU A 59 5.47 24.98 0.23
C LEU A 59 5.19 23.68 -0.54
N GLN A 60 4.99 23.81 -1.86
CA GLN A 60 4.71 22.66 -2.74
C GLN A 60 5.94 21.78 -2.97
N ASP A 61 7.15 22.36 -2.95
CA ASP A 61 8.42 21.66 -3.26
C ASP A 61 9.51 21.96 -2.21
N PRO A 62 9.39 21.42 -0.99
CA PRO A 62 10.25 21.78 0.13
C PRO A 62 11.70 21.31 -0.04
N HIS A 63 11.95 20.26 -0.83
CA HIS A 63 13.30 19.76 -1.10
C HIS A 63 14.18 20.72 -1.94
N HIS A 64 13.55 21.66 -2.67
CA HIS A 64 14.25 22.74 -3.38
C HIS A 64 14.38 24.03 -2.57
N THR A 65 13.75 24.09 -1.39
CA THR A 65 13.75 25.29 -0.56
C THR A 65 15.03 25.36 0.26
N ALA A 66 15.55 26.57 0.44
CA ALA A 66 16.70 26.78 1.30
C ALA A 66 16.32 26.48 2.75
N PHE A 67 17.19 25.78 3.47
CA PHE A 67 17.02 25.55 4.90
C PHE A 67 17.08 26.88 5.66
N PRO A 68 16.40 26.99 6.81
CA PRO A 68 16.39 28.24 7.56
C PRO A 68 17.78 28.57 8.12
N SER A 69 18.19 29.83 7.97
CA SER A 69 19.37 30.41 8.64
C SER A 69 20.68 29.61 8.45
N GLU A 70 21.41 29.33 9.53
CA GLU A 70 22.73 28.70 9.51
C GLU A 70 22.70 27.24 9.00
N TRP A 71 21.52 26.60 9.02
CA TRP A 71 21.36 25.21 8.59
C TRP A 71 21.57 25.03 7.08
N GLN A 72 21.36 26.07 6.27
CA GLN A 72 21.69 26.00 4.84
C GLN A 72 23.20 25.84 4.62
N GLU A 73 24.04 26.51 5.41
CA GLU A 73 25.49 26.46 5.24
C GLU A 73 26.11 25.30 6.04
N LYS A 74 25.55 24.99 7.20
CA LYS A 74 26.02 23.94 8.12
C LYS A 74 25.73 22.52 7.62
N LEU A 75 24.63 22.31 6.90
CA LEU A 75 24.19 20.97 6.48
C LEU A 75 24.60 20.63 5.06
N GLY A 76 25.31 19.50 4.92
CA GLY A 76 25.52 18.83 3.64
C GLY A 76 24.24 18.20 3.10
N GLN A 77 24.23 17.84 1.82
CA GLN A 77 23.05 17.30 1.13
C GLN A 77 22.45 16.05 1.81
N PHE A 78 23.30 15.15 2.32
CA PHE A 78 22.85 13.98 3.07
C PHE A 78 22.24 14.32 4.44
N GLN A 79 22.81 15.31 5.15
CA GLN A 79 22.28 15.74 6.45
C GLN A 79 20.94 16.47 6.30
N ARG A 80 20.76 17.23 5.23
CA ARG A 80 19.45 17.81 4.86
C ARG A 80 18.42 16.73 4.64
N MET A 81 18.78 15.66 3.93
CA MET A 81 17.89 14.50 3.73
C MET A 81 17.48 13.83 5.05
N LEU A 82 18.37 13.77 6.06
CA LEU A 82 18.00 13.29 7.41
C LEU A 82 16.91 14.14 8.06
N VAL A 83 17.06 15.47 8.04
CA VAL A 83 16.08 16.39 8.62
C VAL A 83 14.75 16.32 7.84
N MET A 84 14.84 16.32 6.51
CA MET A 84 13.68 16.20 5.63
C MET A 84 12.91 14.89 5.83
N ARG A 85 13.56 13.79 6.27
CA ARG A 85 12.85 12.52 6.51
C ARG A 85 11.73 12.66 7.53
N TYR A 86 11.93 13.47 8.56
CA TYR A 86 11.00 13.61 9.67
C TYR A 86 10.04 14.80 9.50
N LEU A 87 10.43 15.79 8.69
CA LEU A 87 9.58 16.92 8.33
C LEU A 87 8.69 16.61 7.10
N TRP A 88 9.20 15.88 6.10
CA TRP A 88 8.50 15.46 4.88
C TRP A 88 8.96 14.07 4.41
N PRO A 89 8.41 13.01 5.02
CA PRO A 89 8.72 11.66 4.61
C PRO A 89 8.43 11.41 3.12
N ASP A 90 7.42 12.06 2.52
CA ASP A 90 7.01 11.86 1.12
C ASP A 90 8.05 12.33 0.09
N LYS A 91 8.97 13.22 0.45
CA LYS A 91 9.96 13.81 -0.48
C LYS A 91 11.30 13.07 -0.52
N ILE A 92 11.53 12.11 0.36
CA ILE A 92 12.82 11.39 0.42
C ILE A 92 13.12 10.68 -0.90
N VAL A 93 12.12 10.05 -1.52
CA VAL A 93 12.32 9.38 -2.81
C VAL A 93 12.73 10.35 -3.90
N LEU A 94 12.13 11.55 -3.95
CA LEU A 94 12.50 12.57 -4.93
C LEU A 94 13.93 13.08 -4.70
N MET A 95 14.33 13.32 -3.45
CA MET A 95 15.69 13.74 -3.13
C MET A 95 16.74 12.69 -3.46
N VAL A 96 16.44 11.41 -3.18
CA VAL A 96 17.32 10.29 -3.58
C VAL A 96 17.39 10.19 -5.11
N GLN A 97 16.28 10.46 -5.79
CA GLN A 97 16.26 10.48 -7.25
C GLN A 97 17.14 11.60 -7.82
N GLU A 98 17.10 12.81 -7.26
CA GLU A 98 17.96 13.90 -7.71
C GLU A 98 19.45 13.66 -7.44
N LEU A 99 19.77 12.93 -6.37
CA LEU A 99 21.12 12.52 -6.03
C LEU A 99 21.70 11.50 -7.02
N MET A 100 20.86 10.74 -7.72
CA MET A 100 21.28 9.63 -8.59
C MET A 100 21.05 9.95 -10.06
N GLN A 101 22.12 9.90 -10.87
CA GLN A 101 22.06 10.22 -12.31
C GLN A 101 21.49 9.08 -13.20
N PHE A 102 20.95 7.99 -12.64
CA PHE A 102 20.66 6.73 -13.37
C PHE A 102 19.25 6.15 -13.14
N ILE A 103 18.20 6.98 -13.18
CA ILE A 103 16.84 6.50 -12.82
C ILE A 103 15.95 6.25 -14.03
N GLU A 104 16.19 6.91 -15.17
CA GLU A 104 15.41 6.62 -16.37
C GLU A 104 15.78 5.25 -16.92
N VAL A 105 14.86 4.30 -16.73
CA VAL A 105 14.98 2.97 -17.32
C VAL A 105 14.95 3.13 -18.85
N PRO A 106 15.97 2.67 -19.58
CA PRO A 106 15.96 2.76 -21.03
C PRO A 106 14.76 1.98 -21.59
N PRO A 107 14.14 2.45 -22.69
CA PRO A 107 13.04 1.73 -23.30
C PRO A 107 13.50 0.31 -23.70
N PHE A 108 12.63 -0.67 -23.44
CA PHE A 108 12.91 -2.07 -23.78
C PHE A 108 13.29 -2.22 -25.26
N ASN A 109 14.49 -2.72 -25.53
CA ASN A 109 14.98 -3.00 -26.87
C ASN A 109 15.58 -4.41 -26.92
N LEU A 110 14.87 -5.31 -27.61
CA LEU A 110 15.28 -6.71 -27.74
C LEU A 110 16.54 -6.86 -28.60
N ALA A 111 16.75 -5.96 -29.58
CA ALA A 111 17.88 -6.04 -30.49
C ALA A 111 19.21 -5.73 -29.79
N THR A 112 19.25 -4.73 -28.90
CA THR A 112 20.47 -4.40 -28.13
C THR A 112 20.80 -5.52 -27.15
N ALA A 113 19.80 -6.03 -26.45
CA ALA A 113 20.00 -7.15 -25.52
C ALA A 113 20.46 -8.42 -26.24
N PHE A 114 19.97 -8.66 -27.45
CA PHE A 114 20.45 -9.76 -28.29
C PHE A 114 21.92 -9.57 -28.71
N ALA A 115 22.32 -8.36 -29.10
CA ALA A 115 23.71 -8.07 -29.49
C ALA A 115 24.71 -8.32 -28.35
N ASP A 116 24.32 -8.01 -27.11
CA ASP A 116 25.17 -8.20 -25.92
C ASP A 116 25.06 -9.61 -25.30
N SER A 117 24.39 -10.55 -25.99
CA SER A 117 24.09 -11.88 -25.45
C SER A 117 25.04 -12.99 -25.91
N HIS A 118 25.04 -14.09 -25.15
CA HIS A 118 25.89 -15.25 -25.36
C HIS A 118 25.05 -16.53 -25.49
N CYS A 119 25.50 -17.53 -26.27
CA CYS A 119 24.76 -18.77 -26.50
C CYS A 119 24.52 -19.61 -25.23
N CYS A 120 25.45 -19.56 -24.28
CA CYS A 120 25.34 -20.25 -22.97
C CYS A 120 24.64 -19.42 -21.88
N ALA A 121 24.29 -18.16 -22.14
CA ALA A 121 23.62 -17.30 -21.16
C ALA A 121 22.12 -17.22 -21.49
N PRO A 122 21.23 -17.83 -20.68
CA PRO A 122 19.80 -17.78 -20.96
C PRO A 122 19.24 -16.37 -20.74
N PHE A 123 18.30 -15.96 -21.58
CA PHE A 123 17.48 -14.78 -21.33
C PHE A 123 16.34 -15.12 -20.39
N ILE A 124 16.10 -14.26 -19.42
CA ILE A 124 15.06 -14.43 -18.40
C ILE A 124 14.14 -13.21 -18.43
N PHE A 125 12.95 -13.38 -18.97
CA PHE A 125 11.86 -12.43 -18.85
C PHE A 125 11.15 -12.61 -17.51
N ILE A 126 11.37 -11.65 -16.63
CA ILE A 126 10.61 -11.51 -15.40
C ILE A 126 9.28 -10.84 -15.78
N LEU A 127 8.20 -11.62 -15.69
CA LEU A 127 6.86 -11.19 -16.06
C LEU A 127 6.29 -10.27 -14.98
N SER A 128 5.71 -9.16 -15.41
CA SER A 128 4.79 -8.36 -14.58
C SER A 128 3.35 -8.72 -14.94
N PRO A 129 2.41 -8.70 -14.00
CA PRO A 129 1.01 -9.02 -14.29
C PRO A 129 0.45 -8.16 -15.45
N GLY A 130 -0.23 -8.80 -16.40
CA GLY A 130 -0.79 -8.12 -17.59
C GLY A 130 0.22 -7.74 -18.69
N SER A 131 1.52 -8.04 -18.52
CA SER A 131 2.55 -7.87 -19.55
C SER A 131 2.98 -9.22 -20.14
N ASN A 132 3.05 -9.32 -21.47
CA ASN A 132 3.53 -10.53 -22.13
C ASN A 132 4.53 -10.17 -23.25
N PRO A 133 5.82 -10.54 -23.12
CA PRO A 133 6.86 -10.23 -24.11
C PRO A 133 6.79 -11.08 -25.38
N MET A 134 5.92 -12.10 -25.44
CA MET A 134 5.87 -13.06 -26.54
C MET A 134 5.61 -12.41 -27.89
N ALA A 135 4.75 -11.40 -27.96
CA ALA A 135 4.48 -10.70 -29.21
C ALA A 135 5.73 -9.99 -29.76
N ALA A 136 6.56 -9.42 -28.87
CA ALA A 136 7.82 -8.77 -29.24
C ALA A 136 8.89 -9.79 -29.64
N LEU A 137 8.98 -10.91 -28.93
CA LEU A 137 9.88 -12.04 -29.27
C LEU A 137 9.55 -12.63 -30.65
N LEU A 138 8.26 -12.89 -30.90
CA LEU A 138 7.73 -13.38 -32.17
C LEU A 138 8.09 -12.45 -33.33
N LYS A 139 7.92 -11.14 -33.13
CA LYS A 139 8.25 -10.13 -34.13
C LYS A 139 9.76 -10.13 -34.41
N SER A 140 10.58 -10.18 -33.36
CA SER A 140 12.03 -10.09 -33.47
C SER A 140 12.66 -11.30 -34.15
N GLY A 141 12.24 -12.53 -33.84
CA GLY A 141 12.82 -13.69 -34.53
C GLY A 141 12.38 -13.82 -35.99
N LYS A 142 11.18 -13.32 -36.35
CA LYS A 142 10.78 -13.19 -37.76
C LYS A 142 11.68 -12.21 -38.52
N GLU A 143 12.05 -11.09 -37.90
CA GLU A 143 12.94 -10.09 -38.49
C GLU A 143 14.38 -10.59 -38.66
N GLN A 144 14.84 -11.49 -37.78
CA GLN A 144 16.17 -12.08 -37.84
C GLN A 144 16.25 -13.37 -38.68
N ALA A 145 15.19 -13.73 -39.42
CA ALA A 145 15.08 -14.92 -40.26
C ALA A 145 15.33 -16.27 -39.54
N PHE A 146 15.30 -16.30 -38.21
CA PHE A 146 15.30 -17.53 -37.45
C PHE A 146 13.91 -18.17 -37.55
N GLU A 147 13.84 -19.42 -38.00
CA GLU A 147 12.68 -20.26 -37.76
C GLU A 147 12.59 -20.50 -36.26
N LEU A 148 11.87 -19.62 -35.57
CA LEU A 148 11.40 -19.87 -34.22
C LEU A 148 10.51 -21.12 -34.30
N LYS A 149 11.06 -22.28 -33.96
CA LYS A 149 10.29 -23.51 -33.73
C LYS A 149 9.45 -23.28 -32.47
N PHE A 150 8.33 -22.59 -32.65
CA PHE A 150 7.35 -22.31 -31.62
C PHE A 150 6.61 -23.57 -31.25
N GLN A 151 6.65 -23.94 -29.97
CA GLN A 151 5.63 -24.79 -29.41
C GLN A 151 5.12 -24.17 -28.09
N ASN A 152 3.97 -23.52 -28.19
CA ASN A 152 3.23 -22.91 -27.09
C ASN A 152 2.77 -24.02 -26.13
N HIS A 153 3.37 -24.14 -24.95
CA HIS A 153 3.01 -25.17 -23.98
C HIS A 153 2.89 -24.58 -22.57
N ASN A 154 1.65 -24.38 -22.13
CA ASN A 154 1.31 -23.73 -20.86
C ASN A 154 1.65 -24.52 -19.59
N ALA A 155 2.36 -25.65 -19.70
CA ALA A 155 2.79 -26.43 -18.54
C ALA A 155 4.03 -27.27 -18.87
N ILE A 156 5.22 -26.79 -18.50
CA ILE A 156 6.46 -27.58 -18.52
C ILE A 156 6.32 -28.81 -17.59
N PHE A 157 5.43 -28.74 -16.59
CA PHE A 157 5.19 -29.78 -15.59
C PHE A 157 4.86 -31.17 -16.16
N GLN A 158 4.09 -31.28 -17.26
CA GLN A 158 3.73 -32.57 -17.87
C GLN A 158 4.59 -32.95 -19.10
N LYS A 159 5.52 -32.08 -19.51
CA LYS A 159 6.25 -32.19 -20.80
C LYS A 159 7.75 -31.92 -20.69
N GLY A 160 8.34 -32.04 -19.50
CA GLY A 160 9.78 -31.85 -19.26
C GLY A 160 10.72 -32.57 -20.25
N PRO A 161 10.46 -33.84 -20.63
CA PRO A 161 11.27 -34.54 -21.64
C PRO A 161 11.23 -33.91 -23.04
N ILE A 162 10.10 -33.31 -23.42
CA ILE A 162 9.96 -32.62 -24.72
C ILE A 162 10.78 -31.32 -24.70
N ALA A 163 10.72 -30.57 -23.60
CA ALA A 163 11.53 -29.37 -23.43
C ALA A 163 13.03 -29.68 -23.52
N MET A 164 13.49 -30.77 -22.90
CA MET A 164 14.87 -31.25 -23.02
C MET A 164 15.27 -31.54 -24.48
N SER A 165 14.47 -32.33 -25.20
CA SER A 165 14.73 -32.66 -26.60
C SER A 165 14.79 -31.42 -27.49
N MET A 166 13.97 -30.39 -27.23
CA MET A 166 14.02 -29.13 -27.95
C MET A 166 15.29 -28.34 -27.67
N ILE A 167 15.76 -28.32 -26.41
CA ILE A 167 17.01 -27.66 -26.05
C ILE A 167 18.19 -28.36 -26.70
N GLU A 168 18.27 -29.70 -26.62
CA GLU A 168 19.32 -30.48 -27.25
C GLU A 168 19.37 -30.26 -28.77
N THR A 169 18.20 -30.22 -29.41
CA THR A 169 18.09 -29.91 -30.85
C THR A 169 18.48 -28.45 -31.13
N GLY A 170 18.08 -27.51 -30.27
CA GLY A 170 18.45 -26.11 -30.41
C GLY A 170 19.95 -25.87 -30.28
N VAL A 171 20.60 -26.57 -29.35
CA VAL A 171 22.04 -26.50 -29.10
C VAL A 171 22.85 -26.95 -30.33
N THR A 172 22.36 -27.95 -31.07
CA THR A 172 23.03 -28.46 -32.27
C THR A 172 22.66 -27.70 -33.55
N GLU A 173 21.40 -27.28 -33.71
CA GLU A 173 20.90 -26.58 -34.90
C GLU A 173 21.02 -25.06 -34.84
N GLY A 174 21.35 -24.48 -33.68
CA GLY A 174 21.43 -23.02 -33.50
C GLY A 174 20.07 -22.31 -33.43
N THR A 175 19.00 -23.02 -33.07
CA THR A 175 17.65 -22.45 -33.03
C THR A 175 17.31 -21.83 -31.68
N TRP A 176 16.34 -20.92 -31.66
CA TRP A 176 15.90 -20.30 -30.41
C TRP A 176 14.82 -21.15 -29.74
N VAL A 177 15.00 -21.39 -28.44
CA VAL A 177 14.03 -22.14 -27.63
C VAL A 177 13.44 -21.20 -26.60
N VAL A 178 12.10 -21.15 -26.52
CA VAL A 178 11.38 -20.31 -25.56
C VAL A 178 10.58 -21.20 -24.60
N LEU A 179 10.93 -21.17 -23.31
CA LEU A 179 10.21 -21.85 -22.24
C LEU A 179 9.33 -20.85 -21.49
N GLN A 180 8.02 -21.04 -21.54
CA GLN A 180 7.07 -20.12 -20.91
C GLN A 180 6.66 -20.57 -19.51
N ASN A 181 6.35 -19.58 -18.66
CA ASN A 181 5.75 -19.76 -17.34
C ASN A 181 6.52 -20.75 -16.45
N CYS A 182 7.86 -20.59 -16.42
CA CYS A 182 8.75 -21.52 -15.73
C CYS A 182 8.37 -21.69 -14.25
N HIS A 183 8.01 -20.62 -13.53
CA HIS A 183 7.50 -20.65 -12.15
C HIS A 183 6.38 -21.67 -11.87
N LEU A 184 5.60 -22.12 -12.86
CA LEU A 184 4.58 -23.15 -12.66
C LEU A 184 5.16 -24.57 -12.55
N ALA A 185 6.43 -24.77 -12.93
CA ALA A 185 7.09 -26.07 -12.99
C ALA A 185 8.17 -26.22 -11.92
N ASN A 186 7.80 -26.08 -10.64
CA ASN A 186 8.70 -26.17 -9.49
C ASN A 186 9.59 -27.43 -9.51
N SER A 187 9.03 -28.60 -9.86
CA SER A 187 9.78 -29.87 -9.90
C SER A 187 10.86 -29.93 -10.98
N TRP A 188 10.78 -29.09 -12.01
CA TRP A 188 11.73 -29.07 -13.13
C TRP A 188 12.85 -28.04 -12.96
N MET A 189 12.82 -27.22 -11.90
CA MET A 189 13.82 -26.17 -11.64
C MET A 189 15.23 -26.73 -11.44
N SER A 190 15.37 -27.88 -10.79
CA SER A 190 16.66 -28.58 -10.64
C SER A 190 17.22 -29.04 -11.99
N THR A 191 16.36 -29.55 -12.87
CA THR A 191 16.74 -29.94 -14.23
C THR A 191 17.12 -28.72 -15.06
N LEU A 192 16.33 -27.64 -15.02
CA LEU A 192 16.64 -26.39 -15.70
C LEU A 192 18.00 -25.84 -15.29
N LYS A 193 18.30 -25.86 -13.98
CA LYS A 193 19.62 -25.48 -13.47
C LYS A 193 20.73 -26.29 -14.13
N ARG A 194 20.62 -27.61 -14.11
CA ARG A 194 21.61 -28.52 -14.70
C ARG A 194 21.81 -28.26 -16.18
N VAL A 195 20.72 -28.11 -16.94
CA VAL A 195 20.76 -27.83 -18.39
C VAL A 195 21.54 -26.55 -18.69
N CYS A 196 21.26 -25.47 -17.95
CA CYS A 196 21.98 -24.21 -18.14
C CYS A 196 23.47 -24.29 -17.75
N GLU A 197 23.82 -25.10 -16.76
CA GLU A 197 25.22 -25.33 -16.34
C GLU A 197 26.01 -26.22 -17.32
N GLU A 198 25.31 -27.08 -18.08
CA GLU A 198 25.92 -27.95 -19.11
C GLU A 198 26.17 -27.24 -20.44
N LEU A 199 25.60 -26.04 -20.66
CA LEU A 199 25.82 -25.26 -21.88
C LEU A 199 27.26 -24.73 -21.92
N ASN A 200 28.03 -25.18 -22.93
CA ASN A 200 29.42 -24.77 -23.12
C ASN A 200 29.64 -24.16 -24.52
N PRO A 201 30.49 -23.11 -24.64
CA PRO A 201 30.75 -22.44 -25.91
C PRO A 201 31.31 -23.37 -26.99
N ASP A 202 32.05 -24.41 -26.58
CA ASP A 202 32.68 -25.36 -27.49
C ASP A 202 31.69 -26.36 -28.13
N THR A 203 30.57 -26.62 -27.44
CA THR A 203 29.57 -27.61 -27.86
C THR A 203 28.25 -27.00 -28.32
N THR A 204 28.04 -25.71 -28.05
CA THR A 204 26.79 -25.01 -28.33
C THR A 204 26.95 -24.08 -29.52
N TYR A 205 26.03 -24.20 -30.49
CA TYR A 205 26.02 -23.35 -31.68
C TYR A 205 25.94 -21.86 -31.30
N SER A 206 26.70 -21.00 -31.99
CA SER A 206 26.84 -19.57 -31.64
C SER A 206 25.52 -18.79 -31.66
N ASP A 207 24.58 -19.22 -32.49
CA ASP A 207 23.28 -18.56 -32.69
C ASP A 207 22.17 -19.10 -31.79
N PHE A 208 22.42 -20.21 -31.08
CA PHE A 208 21.48 -20.76 -30.11
C PHE A 208 21.16 -19.74 -29.03
N ARG A 209 19.87 -19.58 -28.69
CA ARG A 209 19.43 -18.78 -27.55
C ARG A 209 18.32 -19.48 -26.80
N LEU A 210 18.49 -19.58 -25.48
CA LEU A 210 17.47 -20.06 -24.55
C LEU A 210 16.75 -18.87 -23.91
N TRP A 211 15.43 -18.81 -24.08
CA TRP A 211 14.57 -17.78 -23.50
C TRP A 211 13.65 -18.39 -22.46
N LEU A 212 13.60 -17.80 -21.28
CA LEU A 212 12.78 -18.23 -20.15
C LEU A 212 11.81 -17.12 -19.79
N THR A 213 10.52 -17.41 -19.63
CA THR A 213 9.56 -16.48 -19.05
C THR A 213 9.08 -16.98 -17.70
N SER A 214 9.07 -16.12 -16.68
CA SER A 214 8.65 -16.50 -15.34
C SER A 214 8.20 -15.31 -14.51
N TYR A 215 7.18 -15.48 -13.66
CA TYR A 215 7.00 -14.60 -12.51
C TYR A 215 8.15 -14.83 -11.51
N PRO A 216 8.48 -13.82 -10.67
CA PRO A 216 9.37 -14.00 -9.53
C PRO A 216 8.89 -15.18 -8.68
N SER A 217 9.79 -16.12 -8.38
CA SER A 217 9.49 -17.31 -7.58
C SER A 217 10.69 -17.68 -6.72
N PRO A 218 10.50 -18.02 -5.44
CA PRO A 218 11.60 -18.43 -4.56
C PRO A 218 12.25 -19.75 -5.01
N ASN A 219 11.53 -20.55 -5.79
CA ASN A 219 12.03 -21.84 -6.29
C ASN A 219 12.84 -21.71 -7.58
N PHE A 220 12.90 -20.52 -8.18
CA PHE A 220 13.67 -20.31 -9.41
C PHE A 220 15.17 -20.44 -9.12
N PRO A 221 15.95 -21.20 -9.91
CA PRO A 221 17.35 -21.47 -9.59
C PRO A 221 18.20 -20.21 -9.55
N VAL A 222 18.82 -19.94 -8.40
CA VAL A 222 19.69 -18.78 -8.19
C VAL A 222 20.86 -18.75 -9.19
N ALA A 223 21.44 -19.91 -9.52
CA ALA A 223 22.55 -19.99 -10.49
C ALA A 223 22.12 -19.56 -11.91
N VAL A 224 20.94 -19.99 -12.36
CA VAL A 224 20.37 -19.59 -13.66
C VAL A 224 20.06 -18.10 -13.64
N LEU A 225 19.51 -17.61 -12.53
CA LEU A 225 19.29 -16.19 -12.35
C LEU A 225 20.63 -15.45 -12.41
N GLN A 226 21.64 -15.78 -11.60
CA GLN A 226 22.93 -15.07 -11.58
C GLN A 226 23.60 -15.00 -12.95
N ASN A 227 23.65 -16.11 -13.70
CA ASN A 227 24.35 -16.22 -14.98
C ASN A 227 23.53 -15.75 -16.19
N GLY A 228 22.20 -15.72 -16.09
CA GLY A 228 21.32 -15.31 -17.19
C GLY A 228 21.21 -13.80 -17.40
N VAL A 229 20.73 -13.39 -18.56
CA VAL A 229 20.38 -11.98 -18.85
C VAL A 229 18.95 -11.72 -18.41
N LYS A 230 18.74 -10.83 -17.44
CA LYS A 230 17.42 -10.55 -16.85
C LYS A 230 16.80 -9.34 -17.52
N MET A 231 15.53 -9.46 -17.87
CA MET A 231 14.77 -8.39 -18.49
C MET A 231 13.39 -8.32 -17.86
N THR A 232 12.94 -7.10 -17.57
CA THR A 232 11.57 -6.82 -17.15
C THR A 232 10.87 -6.07 -18.28
N ASN A 233 9.60 -6.43 -18.54
CA ASN A 233 8.75 -5.71 -19.48
C ASN A 233 7.60 -5.09 -18.70
N GLU A 234 7.87 -4.02 -17.97
CA GLU A 234 6.82 -3.30 -17.25
C GLU A 234 5.95 -2.51 -18.24
N ALA A 235 4.63 -2.53 -18.02
CA ALA A 235 3.76 -1.61 -18.74
C ALA A 235 4.17 -0.17 -18.40
N PRO A 236 4.19 0.75 -19.39
CA PRO A 236 4.57 2.13 -19.13
C PRO A 236 3.68 2.73 -18.04
N LYS A 237 4.30 3.28 -16.99
CA LYS A 237 3.59 3.92 -15.89
C LYS A 237 2.92 5.21 -16.39
N GLY A 238 1.65 5.40 -16.04
CA GLY A 238 0.89 6.63 -16.30
C GLY A 238 -0.21 6.49 -17.36
N LEU A 239 -1.13 7.45 -17.32
CA LEU A 239 -2.33 7.52 -18.17
C LEU A 239 -1.98 7.87 -19.62
N LYS A 240 -1.50 6.92 -20.42
CA LYS A 240 -1.34 7.10 -21.87
C LYS A 240 -2.56 6.52 -22.58
N VAL A 241 -3.50 7.40 -22.95
CA VAL A 241 -4.68 7.02 -23.74
C VAL A 241 -4.23 6.57 -25.12
N ALA A 242 -4.32 5.27 -25.40
CA ALA A 242 -4.09 4.74 -26.73
C ALA A 242 -5.16 5.30 -27.68
N SER A 243 -4.72 6.04 -28.71
CA SER A 243 -5.61 6.66 -29.69
C SER A 243 -6.27 5.59 -30.57
N VAL A 244 -7.56 5.35 -30.40
CA VAL A 244 -8.35 4.52 -31.31
C VAL A 244 -8.90 5.41 -32.42
N CYS A 245 -8.32 5.34 -33.61
CA CYS A 245 -8.79 6.03 -34.81
C CYS A 245 -9.60 5.07 -35.69
N VAL A 246 -10.94 5.21 -35.73
CA VAL A 246 -11.74 5.04 -36.96
C VAL A 246 -13.10 5.77 -36.83
N CYS A 247 -13.64 6.18 -37.97
CA CYS A 247 -14.74 7.09 -38.19
C CYS A 247 -16.16 6.51 -37.94
N PHE A 248 -16.66 6.55 -36.70
CA PHE A 248 -18.12 6.56 -36.44
C PHE A 248 -18.46 7.50 -35.27
N GLN A 249 -19.53 8.29 -35.47
CA GLN A 249 -20.34 9.08 -34.52
C GLN A 249 -19.62 9.68 -33.29
N ALA A 250 -19.54 11.01 -33.19
CA ALA A 250 -18.89 11.74 -32.10
C ALA A 250 -19.24 11.24 -30.68
N VAL A 251 -20.46 10.71 -30.48
CA VAL A 251 -20.93 10.10 -29.24
C VAL A 251 -20.14 8.84 -28.86
N PHE A 252 -19.90 7.91 -29.79
CA PHE A 252 -19.12 6.70 -29.51
C PHE A 252 -17.70 7.03 -29.09
N LYS A 253 -17.07 8.05 -29.69
CA LYS A 253 -15.72 8.49 -29.31
C LYS A 253 -15.67 9.09 -27.90
N LYS A 254 -16.69 9.87 -27.52
CA LYS A 254 -16.81 10.44 -26.16
C LYS A 254 -16.97 9.35 -25.10
N LEU A 255 -17.88 8.39 -25.34
CA LEU A 255 -18.12 7.27 -24.43
C LEU A 255 -16.94 6.28 -24.38
N LEU A 256 -16.28 6.03 -25.52
CA LEU A 256 -15.06 5.23 -25.58
C LEU A 256 -13.94 5.88 -24.77
N PHE A 257 -13.78 7.21 -24.86
CA PHE A 257 -12.81 7.92 -24.05
C PHE A 257 -13.12 7.79 -22.56
N SER A 258 -14.38 7.99 -22.15
CA SER A 258 -14.84 7.82 -20.76
C SER A 258 -14.55 6.40 -20.26
N LEU A 259 -14.87 5.37 -21.05
CA LEU A 259 -14.60 3.98 -20.70
C LEU A 259 -13.10 3.66 -20.58
N CYS A 260 -12.27 4.21 -21.48
CA CYS A 260 -10.82 4.07 -21.41
C CYS A 260 -10.24 4.80 -20.19
N PHE A 261 -10.76 5.99 -19.87
CA PHE A 261 -10.37 6.76 -18.69
C PHE A 261 -10.75 6.04 -17.41
N PHE A 262 -11.99 5.52 -17.33
CA PHE A 262 -12.46 4.66 -16.25
C PHE A 262 -11.55 3.44 -16.04
N HIS A 263 -11.24 2.68 -17.11
CA HIS A 263 -10.34 1.53 -17.04
C HIS A 263 -8.96 1.90 -16.51
N ALA A 264 -8.41 3.02 -16.97
CA ALA A 264 -7.10 3.47 -16.54
C ALA A 264 -7.13 3.98 -15.09
N LEU A 265 -8.21 4.63 -14.65
CA LEU A 265 -8.38 5.05 -13.25
C LEU A 265 -8.48 3.84 -12.31
N THR A 266 -9.28 2.82 -12.66
CA THR A 266 -9.40 1.61 -11.83
C THR A 266 -8.07 0.86 -11.70
N GLN A 267 -7.25 0.86 -12.76
CA GLN A 267 -5.89 0.33 -12.73
C GLN A 267 -4.94 1.18 -11.88
N GLU A 268 -4.95 2.50 -12.04
CA GLU A 268 -4.08 3.42 -11.27
C GLU A 268 -4.43 3.41 -9.78
N ARG A 269 -5.71 3.24 -9.42
CA ARG A 269 -6.16 3.09 -8.02
C ARG A 269 -5.47 1.93 -7.30
N ARG A 270 -5.10 0.84 -8.00
CA ARG A 270 -4.37 -0.30 -7.38
C ARG A 270 -3.04 0.09 -6.75
N LYS A 271 -2.43 1.20 -7.18
CA LYS A 271 -1.15 1.68 -6.63
C LYS A 271 -1.28 2.19 -5.20
N PHE A 272 -2.49 2.50 -4.73
CA PHE A 272 -2.73 3.10 -3.41
C PHE A 272 -3.15 2.05 -2.35
N GLY A 273 -2.89 0.76 -2.61
CA GLY A 273 -3.20 -0.31 -1.66
C GLY A 273 -4.68 -0.28 -1.21
N PRO A 274 -4.95 -0.50 0.09
CA PRO A 274 -6.30 -0.48 0.67
C PRO A 274 -7.10 0.81 0.42
N LEU A 275 -6.47 1.97 0.29
CA LEU A 275 -7.16 3.23 -0.03
C LEU A 275 -7.66 3.27 -1.47
N GLY A 276 -6.93 2.59 -2.35
CA GLY A 276 -7.33 2.37 -3.72
C GLY A 276 -8.45 1.34 -3.83
N TRP A 277 -8.16 0.14 -3.32
CA TRP A 277 -9.04 -1.03 -3.27
C TRP A 277 -8.70 -1.85 -2.03
N ASN A 278 -9.70 -2.30 -1.26
CA ASN A 278 -9.46 -3.15 -0.10
C ASN A 278 -8.76 -4.47 -0.49
N ILE A 279 -9.10 -5.00 -1.67
CA ILE A 279 -8.45 -6.18 -2.27
C ILE A 279 -7.81 -5.78 -3.62
N PRO A 280 -6.58 -6.24 -3.92
CA PRO A 280 -5.86 -5.85 -5.13
C PRO A 280 -6.38 -6.57 -6.40
N TYR A 281 -7.59 -6.24 -6.85
CA TYR A 281 -8.22 -6.84 -8.04
C TYR A 281 -7.41 -6.62 -9.33
N GLU A 282 -7.50 -7.56 -10.27
CA GLU A 282 -6.89 -7.46 -11.59
C GLU A 282 -7.90 -7.07 -12.67
N PHE A 283 -7.90 -5.79 -13.05
CA PHE A 283 -8.63 -5.29 -14.20
C PHE A 283 -7.79 -5.42 -15.49
N ASN A 284 -8.24 -6.27 -16.39
CA ASN A 284 -7.53 -6.70 -17.59
C ASN A 284 -7.99 -5.96 -18.84
N LYS A 285 -7.16 -6.01 -19.90
CA LYS A 285 -7.53 -5.48 -21.22
C LYS A 285 -8.74 -6.19 -21.83
N THR A 286 -9.01 -7.41 -21.41
CA THR A 286 -10.20 -8.17 -21.81
C THR A 286 -11.48 -7.48 -21.35
N ASP A 287 -11.51 -6.98 -20.11
CA ASP A 287 -12.68 -6.32 -19.53
C ASP A 287 -12.98 -5.02 -20.28
N LEU A 288 -11.93 -4.24 -20.60
CA LEU A 288 -12.05 -3.07 -21.47
C LEU A 288 -12.56 -3.46 -22.87
N ARG A 289 -11.98 -4.49 -23.49
CA ARG A 289 -12.34 -4.90 -24.85
C ARG A 289 -13.80 -5.35 -24.95
N ILE A 290 -14.27 -6.14 -23.99
CA ILE A 290 -15.66 -6.60 -23.91
C ILE A 290 -16.58 -5.39 -23.71
N SER A 291 -16.24 -4.49 -22.79
CA SER A 291 -17.00 -3.26 -22.53
C SER A 291 -17.10 -2.38 -23.78
N VAL A 292 -16.02 -2.24 -24.56
CA VAL A 292 -16.03 -1.48 -25.83
C VAL A 292 -16.91 -2.16 -26.89
N GLN A 293 -16.88 -3.49 -26.96
CA GLN A 293 -17.72 -4.25 -27.89
C GLN A 293 -19.20 -4.10 -27.55
N GLN A 294 -19.56 -4.20 -26.27
CA GLN A 294 -20.94 -3.99 -25.81
C GLN A 294 -21.38 -2.54 -26.00
N LEU A 295 -20.53 -1.55 -25.68
CA LEU A 295 -20.81 -0.14 -25.97
C LEU A 295 -21.18 0.07 -27.45
N ARG A 296 -20.41 -0.53 -28.37
CA ARG A 296 -20.70 -0.46 -29.80
C ARG A 296 -22.00 -1.16 -30.16
N MET A 297 -22.31 -2.29 -29.53
CA MET A 297 -23.56 -3.03 -29.74
C MET A 297 -24.77 -2.20 -29.31
N PHE A 298 -24.76 -1.62 -28.11
CA PHE A 298 -25.87 -0.81 -27.59
C PHE A 298 -26.14 0.44 -28.45
N LEU A 299 -25.09 1.17 -28.84
CA LEU A 299 -25.25 2.35 -29.70
C LEU A 299 -25.72 2.02 -31.13
N GLY A 300 -25.58 0.76 -31.57
CA GLY A 300 -26.08 0.30 -32.86
C GLY A 300 -27.50 -0.26 -32.82
N GLN A 301 -28.00 -0.62 -31.64
CA GLN A 301 -29.30 -1.27 -31.44
C GLN A 301 -30.40 -0.31 -30.98
N TYR A 302 -30.05 0.74 -30.26
CA TYR A 302 -30.99 1.70 -29.68
C TYR A 302 -30.80 3.10 -30.30
N GLU A 303 -31.90 3.82 -30.51
CA GLU A 303 -31.86 5.21 -30.99
C GLU A 303 -31.38 6.17 -29.88
N ASP A 304 -31.82 5.93 -28.64
CA ASP A 304 -31.37 6.64 -27.44
C ASP A 304 -30.24 5.89 -26.73
N ILE A 305 -29.38 6.62 -26.01
CA ILE A 305 -28.25 6.05 -25.26
C ILE A 305 -28.78 5.43 -23.95
N PRO A 306 -28.69 4.09 -23.75
CA PRO A 306 -29.19 3.44 -22.54
C PRO A 306 -28.14 3.50 -21.43
N PHE A 307 -27.98 4.68 -20.80
CA PHE A 307 -26.96 4.91 -19.77
C PHE A 307 -27.04 3.94 -18.58
N ASP A 308 -28.25 3.61 -18.12
CA ASP A 308 -28.43 2.68 -17.00
C ASP A 308 -27.96 1.27 -17.37
N ALA A 309 -28.26 0.80 -18.59
CA ALA A 309 -27.80 -0.50 -19.07
C ALA A 309 -26.27 -0.53 -19.25
N LEU A 310 -25.69 0.54 -19.81
CA LEU A 310 -24.24 0.67 -19.98
C LEU A 310 -23.51 0.71 -18.64
N ARG A 311 -24.07 1.43 -17.64
CA ARG A 311 -23.56 1.49 -16.28
C ARG A 311 -23.64 0.12 -15.62
N TYR A 312 -24.78 -0.56 -15.70
CA TYR A 312 -24.96 -1.88 -15.10
C TYR A 312 -24.01 -2.91 -15.71
N ILE A 313 -23.92 -2.98 -17.04
CA ILE A 313 -23.07 -3.97 -17.72
C ILE A 313 -21.58 -3.68 -17.47
N THR A 314 -21.17 -2.42 -17.47
CA THR A 314 -19.77 -2.07 -17.21
C THR A 314 -19.42 -2.24 -15.74
N GLY A 315 -20.26 -1.70 -14.85
CA GLY A 315 -20.03 -1.61 -13.40
C GLY A 315 -20.28 -2.91 -12.66
N GLU A 316 -21.40 -3.59 -12.90
CA GLU A 316 -21.78 -4.81 -12.17
C GLU A 316 -21.30 -6.08 -12.88
N CYS A 317 -21.42 -6.14 -14.23
CA CYS A 317 -21.10 -7.38 -14.95
C CYS A 317 -19.62 -7.51 -15.31
N ASN A 318 -19.07 -6.53 -16.04
CA ASN A 318 -17.72 -6.65 -16.59
C ASN A 318 -16.64 -6.40 -15.52
N TYR A 319 -16.71 -5.26 -14.82
CA TYR A 319 -15.74 -4.92 -13.78
C TYR A 319 -16.19 -5.41 -12.40
N GLY A 320 -17.49 -5.32 -12.11
CA GLY A 320 -18.07 -5.76 -10.83
C GLY A 320 -17.94 -7.27 -10.61
N GLY A 321 -17.95 -8.08 -11.67
CA GLY A 321 -17.67 -9.51 -11.58
C GLY A 321 -16.26 -9.85 -11.08
N CYS A 322 -15.32 -8.89 -11.08
CA CYS A 322 -13.99 -9.05 -10.50
C CYS A 322 -13.92 -8.61 -9.03
N VAL A 323 -14.89 -7.82 -8.56
CA VAL A 323 -14.88 -7.20 -7.24
C VAL A 323 -15.72 -8.03 -6.28
N THR A 324 -15.21 -8.24 -5.07
CA THR A 324 -15.83 -9.18 -4.11
C THR A 324 -16.35 -8.51 -2.84
N VAL A 325 -15.88 -7.29 -2.53
CA VAL A 325 -16.23 -6.57 -1.31
C VAL A 325 -17.23 -5.45 -1.65
N ASP A 326 -18.32 -5.37 -0.91
CA ASP A 326 -19.40 -4.39 -1.14
C ASP A 326 -18.90 -2.93 -1.17
N TRP A 327 -17.96 -2.59 -0.29
CA TRP A 327 -17.35 -1.25 -0.27
C TRP A 327 -16.52 -0.95 -1.52
N ASP A 328 -15.85 -1.96 -2.08
CA ASP A 328 -15.12 -1.81 -3.34
C ASP A 328 -16.11 -1.74 -4.51
N CYS A 329 -17.20 -2.54 -4.51
CA CYS A 329 -18.26 -2.46 -5.51
C CYS A 329 -18.86 -1.04 -5.56
N ARG A 330 -19.20 -0.49 -4.39
CA ARG A 330 -19.68 0.88 -4.26
C ARG A 330 -18.66 1.91 -4.78
N THR A 331 -17.38 1.71 -4.48
CA THR A 331 -16.30 2.59 -4.98
C THR A 331 -16.20 2.54 -6.50
N LEU A 332 -16.20 1.34 -7.08
CA LEU A 332 -16.20 1.11 -8.53
C LEU A 332 -17.38 1.79 -9.20
N GLU A 333 -18.58 1.64 -8.63
CA GLU A 333 -19.80 2.23 -9.15
C GLU A 333 -19.77 3.77 -9.06
N MET A 334 -19.28 4.32 -7.95
CA MET A 334 -19.12 5.77 -7.77
C MET A 334 -18.13 6.36 -8.77
N VAL A 335 -17.00 5.69 -9.01
CA VAL A 335 -16.03 6.06 -10.04
C VAL A 335 -16.67 6.05 -11.42
N LEU A 336 -17.41 5.00 -11.78
CA LEU A 336 -18.10 4.90 -13.05
C LEU A 336 -19.18 6.00 -13.21
N THR A 337 -19.89 6.32 -12.14
CA THR A 337 -20.96 7.34 -12.12
C THR A 337 -20.41 8.75 -12.29
N ALA A 338 -19.30 9.06 -11.60
CA ALA A 338 -18.64 10.35 -11.71
C ALA A 338 -18.24 10.65 -13.16
N GLU A 339 -17.69 9.65 -13.87
CA GLU A 339 -17.28 9.78 -15.27
C GLU A 339 -18.46 9.99 -16.23
N HIS A 340 -19.60 9.32 -16.00
CA HIS A 340 -20.80 9.52 -16.81
C HIS A 340 -21.46 10.89 -16.54
N LYS A 341 -21.47 11.36 -15.27
CA LYS A 341 -21.97 12.71 -14.92
C LYS A 341 -21.10 13.83 -15.47
N ILE A 342 -19.77 13.64 -15.49
CA ILE A 342 -18.84 14.59 -16.11
C ILE A 342 -19.15 14.77 -17.60
N GLN A 343 -19.80 13.82 -18.29
CA GLN A 343 -20.18 13.91 -19.70
C GLN A 343 -21.63 14.30 -20.00
N GLY A 344 -22.56 14.18 -19.04
CA GLY A 344 -23.92 14.71 -19.19
C GLY A 344 -23.93 16.21 -19.51
N THR A 345 -22.97 16.95 -18.97
CA THR A 345 -22.72 18.38 -19.25
C THR A 345 -22.05 18.66 -20.62
N TRP A 346 -21.50 17.66 -21.32
CA TRP A 346 -20.91 17.81 -22.67
C TRP A 346 -21.86 17.39 -23.80
N LEU A 347 -23.09 17.01 -23.44
CA LEU A 347 -24.21 16.75 -24.35
C LEU A 347 -25.12 17.99 -24.50
N ASP A 348 -24.89 19.05 -23.73
CA ASP A 348 -25.56 20.33 -23.92
C ASP A 348 -25.05 21.04 -25.20
N PRO A 349 -25.92 21.72 -25.98
CA PRO A 349 -25.54 22.35 -27.25
C PRO A 349 -24.68 23.61 -27.13
N ASP A 350 -24.43 24.12 -25.92
CA ASP A 350 -23.76 25.40 -25.73
C ASP A 350 -22.22 25.28 -25.61
N PRO A 351 -21.43 26.02 -26.42
CA PRO A 351 -20.00 25.85 -26.49
C PRO A 351 -19.31 26.72 -25.45
N THR A 352 -19.24 26.25 -24.20
CA THR A 352 -18.17 26.72 -23.30
C THR A 352 -17.43 25.53 -22.71
N PRO A 353 -16.40 25.03 -23.41
CA PRO A 353 -15.56 23.98 -22.85
C PRO A 353 -14.82 24.55 -21.62
N PRO A 354 -14.93 23.95 -20.42
CA PRO A 354 -13.90 24.15 -19.42
C PRO A 354 -12.58 23.67 -20.07
N THR A 355 -11.61 24.57 -20.10
CA THR A 355 -10.44 24.52 -20.96
C THR A 355 -9.48 23.40 -20.54
N LEU A 356 -9.79 22.16 -20.88
CA LEU A 356 -8.81 21.08 -20.95
C LEU A 356 -8.34 21.02 -22.40
N HIS A 357 -7.31 21.81 -22.70
CA HIS A 357 -6.53 21.69 -23.92
C HIS A 357 -6.20 20.21 -24.14
N ILE A 358 -6.76 19.60 -25.19
CA ILE A 358 -6.26 18.35 -25.75
C ILE A 358 -4.86 18.68 -26.29
N PRO A 359 -3.76 18.24 -25.66
CA PRO A 359 -2.44 18.59 -26.16
C PRO A 359 -2.23 17.85 -27.48
N LYS A 360 -1.63 18.53 -28.46
CA LYS A 360 -1.15 17.87 -29.68
C LYS A 360 -0.21 16.71 -29.29
N PRO A 361 -0.18 15.62 -30.07
CA PRO A 361 0.49 14.36 -29.70
C PRO A 361 2.01 14.47 -29.50
N THR A 362 2.63 15.58 -29.91
CA THR A 362 4.08 15.80 -29.84
C THR A 362 4.59 16.39 -28.52
N SER A 363 3.73 16.71 -27.56
CA SER A 363 4.14 17.38 -26.30
C SER A 363 3.51 16.78 -25.04
N LEU A 364 3.17 15.49 -25.05
CA LEU A 364 2.77 14.76 -23.84
C LEU A 364 3.99 14.54 -22.95
N ARG A 365 4.31 15.54 -22.11
CA ARG A 365 5.00 15.27 -20.85
C ARG A 365 4.17 14.25 -20.07
N PRO A 366 4.77 13.34 -19.29
CA PRO A 366 4.04 12.47 -18.39
C PRO A 366 3.24 13.37 -17.44
N LEU A 367 1.95 13.55 -17.71
CA LEU A 367 1.03 14.05 -16.72
C LEU A 367 0.99 12.94 -15.66
N ILE A 368 1.78 13.11 -14.60
CA ILE A 368 1.44 12.50 -13.32
C ILE A 368 0.07 13.09 -13.02
N PRO A 369 -1.04 12.33 -13.15
CA PRO A 369 -2.32 12.87 -12.80
C PRO A 369 -2.23 13.08 -11.30
N LYS A 370 -2.19 14.33 -10.83
CA LYS A 370 -2.62 14.61 -9.46
C LYS A 370 -4.08 14.21 -9.46
N PRO A 371 -4.48 13.09 -8.83
CA PRO A 371 -5.86 12.70 -8.86
C PRO A 371 -6.59 13.79 -8.07
N THR A 372 -7.45 14.57 -8.73
CA THR A 372 -8.29 15.59 -8.06
C THR A 372 -9.26 14.98 -7.05
N HIS A 373 -9.34 13.65 -6.97
CA HIS A 373 -10.22 12.87 -6.10
C HIS A 373 -9.50 11.82 -5.25
N LEU A 374 -8.18 11.65 -5.40
CA LEU A 374 -7.32 10.88 -4.50
C LEU A 374 -6.03 11.66 -4.33
N HIS A 375 -5.90 12.31 -3.19
CA HIS A 375 -4.62 12.89 -2.83
C HIS A 375 -3.60 11.75 -2.60
N PRO A 376 -2.29 12.02 -2.77
CA PRO A 376 -1.25 11.01 -2.58
C PRO A 376 -1.23 10.55 -1.12
N LEU A 377 -2.00 9.52 -0.83
CA LEU A 377 -2.17 8.91 0.48
C LEU A 377 -1.72 7.44 0.36
N ASP A 378 -0.88 7.02 1.30
CA ASP A 378 -0.47 5.64 1.63
C ASP A 378 0.41 4.81 0.70
N VAL A 379 1.01 5.36 -0.35
CA VAL A 379 2.35 4.86 -0.68
C VAL A 379 3.29 5.75 0.12
N ASN A 380 3.91 5.21 1.17
CA ASN A 380 5.07 5.82 1.78
C ASN A 380 6.30 5.20 1.10
N PRO A 381 6.63 5.59 -0.15
CA PRO A 381 7.68 4.95 -0.93
C PRO A 381 9.04 5.15 -0.24
N THR A 382 9.13 6.08 0.71
CA THR A 382 10.26 6.29 1.59
C THR A 382 10.43 5.15 2.60
N LEU A 383 9.35 4.65 3.20
CA LEU A 383 9.42 3.50 4.09
C LEU A 383 9.83 2.24 3.33
N ASP A 384 9.26 2.04 2.13
CA ASP A 384 9.60 0.93 1.23
C ASP A 384 11.05 1.01 0.75
N LEU A 385 11.51 2.21 0.39
CA LEU A 385 12.92 2.43 0.03
C LEU A 385 13.83 2.12 1.22
N CYS A 386 13.49 2.60 2.42
CA CYS A 386 14.28 2.35 3.62
C CYS A 386 14.28 0.87 4.01
N SER A 387 13.16 0.15 3.91
CA SER A 387 13.08 -1.29 4.18
C SER A 387 13.86 -2.09 3.16
N ALA A 388 13.75 -1.77 1.87
CA ALA A 388 14.52 -2.40 0.81
C ALA A 388 16.02 -2.22 1.01
N VAL A 389 16.48 -0.98 1.26
CA VAL A 389 17.90 -0.70 1.51
C VAL A 389 18.40 -1.40 2.77
N ARG A 390 17.57 -1.46 3.83
CA ARG A 390 17.89 -2.25 5.04
C ARG A 390 18.08 -3.74 4.74
N GLY A 391 17.30 -4.31 3.83
CA GLY A 391 17.46 -5.71 3.42
C GLY A 391 18.80 -6.03 2.77
N TYR A 392 19.45 -5.06 2.13
CA TYR A 392 20.80 -5.20 1.56
C TYR A 392 21.91 -4.78 2.52
N TRP A 393 21.57 -4.09 3.60
CA TRP A 393 22.53 -3.52 4.54
C TRP A 393 22.71 -4.45 5.75
N ASP A 394 23.93 -4.91 5.98
CA ASP A 394 24.29 -5.66 7.18
C ASP A 394 24.44 -4.71 8.39
N PRO A 395 23.55 -4.76 9.40
CA PRO A 395 23.61 -3.89 10.58
C PRO A 395 24.92 -4.03 11.36
N SER A 396 25.58 -5.19 11.29
CA SER A 396 26.82 -5.48 12.01
C SER A 396 27.98 -4.57 11.57
N ARG A 397 27.91 -3.97 10.38
CA ARG A 397 28.93 -3.06 9.84
C ARG A 397 28.85 -1.63 10.41
N CYS A 398 27.78 -1.26 11.11
CA CYS A 398 27.64 0.04 11.78
C CYS A 398 28.12 0.04 13.25
N LEU A 399 28.36 -1.13 13.85
CA LEU A 399 28.80 -1.28 15.26
C LEU A 399 30.32 -1.03 15.44
N GLY A 400 30.82 0.02 14.79
CA GLY A 400 32.20 0.47 14.94
C GLY A 400 32.35 1.44 16.10
N GLY A 401 32.61 0.91 17.30
CA GLY A 401 33.14 1.67 18.44
C GLY A 401 32.22 1.70 19.67
N SER A 402 32.64 1.01 20.74
CA SER A 402 32.17 1.17 22.14
C SER A 402 30.66 1.38 22.35
N ALA A 403 29.81 0.67 21.59
CA ALA A 403 28.38 0.57 21.86
C ALA A 403 28.11 -0.80 22.50
N THR A 404 27.23 -0.82 23.49
CA THR A 404 26.64 -2.02 24.12
C THR A 404 26.30 -3.06 23.05
N SER A 405 26.45 -4.36 23.36
CA SER A 405 26.18 -5.39 22.37
C SER A 405 24.74 -5.27 21.87
N SER A 406 24.46 -5.73 20.64
CA SER A 406 23.09 -5.74 20.10
C SER A 406 22.11 -6.41 21.06
N ASP A 407 22.58 -7.41 21.79
CA ASP A 407 21.81 -8.17 22.76
C ASP A 407 21.56 -7.32 24.01
N ASP A 408 22.57 -6.61 24.53
CA ASP A 408 22.41 -5.69 25.67
C ASP A 408 21.37 -4.59 25.36
N MET A 409 21.41 -4.01 24.16
CA MET A 409 20.41 -3.03 23.74
C MET A 409 18.99 -3.62 23.70
N VAL A 410 18.85 -4.87 23.21
CA VAL A 410 17.56 -5.56 23.19
C VAL A 410 17.08 -5.84 24.62
N TYR A 411 17.97 -6.26 25.52
CA TYR A 411 17.63 -6.47 26.94
C TYR A 411 17.24 -5.17 27.64
N GLU A 412 17.94 -4.06 27.37
CA GLU A 412 17.59 -2.74 27.92
C GLU A 412 16.20 -2.29 27.44
N VAL A 413 15.91 -2.42 26.14
CA VAL A 413 14.60 -2.08 25.57
C VAL A 413 13.51 -3.00 26.13
N ALA A 414 13.77 -4.31 26.22
CA ALA A 414 12.83 -5.26 26.77
C ALA A 414 12.55 -4.99 28.26
N ALA A 415 13.57 -4.65 29.04
CA ALA A 415 13.43 -4.27 30.44
C ALA A 415 12.64 -2.97 30.62
N ASP A 416 12.85 -1.97 29.76
CA ASP A 416 12.07 -0.73 29.79
C ASP A 416 10.59 -0.97 29.44
N ILE A 417 10.31 -1.81 28.43
CA ILE A 417 8.93 -2.23 28.10
C ILE A 417 8.30 -2.97 29.29
N LEU A 418 9.03 -3.91 29.90
CA LEU A 418 8.55 -4.68 31.06
C LEU A 418 8.23 -3.77 32.25
N ASN A 419 9.06 -2.76 32.51
CA ASN A 419 8.81 -1.78 33.58
C ASN A 419 7.60 -0.87 33.30
N LYS A 420 7.20 -0.72 32.04
CA LYS A 420 6.06 0.10 31.61
C LYS A 420 4.75 -0.68 31.51
N LEU A 421 4.80 -2.02 31.54
CA LEU A 421 3.60 -2.84 31.53
C LEU A 421 2.79 -2.61 32.81
N PRO A 422 1.46 -2.44 32.70
CA PRO A 422 0.58 -2.45 33.86
C PRO A 422 0.66 -3.78 34.63
N GLN A 423 0.26 -3.77 35.90
CA GLN A 423 0.21 -4.99 36.70
C GLN A 423 -0.70 -6.05 36.07
N ASP A 424 -0.26 -7.30 36.08
CA ASP A 424 -1.04 -8.46 35.66
C ASP A 424 -2.45 -8.48 36.26
N PHE A 425 -3.41 -8.90 35.44
CA PHE A 425 -4.78 -9.07 35.87
C PHE A 425 -4.95 -10.35 36.68
N ASP A 426 -5.53 -10.22 37.89
CA ASP A 426 -6.10 -11.36 38.60
C ASP A 426 -7.48 -11.69 38.00
N THR A 427 -7.54 -12.75 37.20
CA THR A 427 -8.75 -13.18 36.50
C THR A 427 -9.89 -13.53 37.46
N ASP A 428 -9.58 -14.10 38.63
CA ASP A 428 -10.58 -14.51 39.62
C ASP A 428 -11.12 -13.29 40.35
N ALA A 429 -10.26 -12.35 40.71
CA ALA A 429 -10.67 -11.07 41.27
C ALA A 429 -11.49 -10.24 40.26
N ALA A 430 -11.14 -10.29 38.97
CA ALA A 430 -11.89 -9.63 37.90
C ALA A 430 -13.29 -10.20 37.71
N MET A 431 -13.44 -11.53 37.71
CA MET A 431 -14.76 -12.18 37.67
C MET A 431 -15.61 -11.88 38.91
N CYS A 432 -14.98 -11.73 40.08
CA CYS A 432 -15.67 -11.34 41.31
C CYS A 432 -16.12 -9.87 41.28
N LYS A 433 -15.28 -8.96 40.77
CA LYS A 433 -15.58 -7.51 40.70
C LYS A 433 -16.59 -7.19 39.59
N TYR A 434 -16.51 -7.88 38.46
CA TYR A 434 -17.39 -7.71 37.29
C TYR A 434 -18.07 -9.04 36.93
N PRO A 435 -19.08 -9.49 37.72
CA PRO A 435 -19.75 -10.75 37.46
C PRO A 435 -20.45 -10.71 36.10
N THR A 436 -20.26 -11.78 35.31
CA THR A 436 -20.95 -11.94 34.03
C THR A 436 -22.43 -12.18 34.29
N SER A 437 -23.27 -11.27 33.80
CA SER A 437 -24.72 -11.32 33.99
C SER A 437 -25.44 -11.12 32.68
N TYR A 438 -26.60 -11.75 32.53
CA TYR A 438 -27.47 -11.50 31.39
C TYR A 438 -27.90 -10.03 31.30
N ASN A 439 -27.99 -9.30 32.42
CA ASN A 439 -28.43 -7.90 32.39
C ASN A 439 -27.31 -6.89 32.10
N GLN A 440 -26.05 -7.33 32.09
CA GLN A 440 -24.89 -6.48 31.84
C GLN A 440 -23.87 -7.21 30.98
N SER A 441 -24.03 -7.12 29.65
CA SER A 441 -23.15 -7.81 28.69
C SER A 441 -21.73 -7.25 28.69
N MET A 442 -21.53 -6.00 29.10
CA MET A 442 -20.20 -5.36 29.10
C MET A 442 -19.21 -5.96 30.11
N ASN A 443 -19.70 -6.51 31.21
CA ASN A 443 -18.84 -7.24 32.16
C ASN A 443 -18.24 -8.48 31.50
N THR A 444 -19.02 -9.18 30.67
CA THR A 444 -18.54 -10.34 29.91
C THR A 444 -17.46 -9.94 28.92
N VAL A 445 -17.61 -8.80 28.23
CA VAL A 445 -16.60 -8.27 27.31
C VAL A 445 -15.30 -7.96 28.06
N LEU A 446 -15.37 -7.23 29.18
CA LEU A 446 -14.20 -6.90 29.99
C LEU A 446 -13.47 -8.15 30.49
N VAL A 447 -14.19 -9.13 31.04
CA VAL A 447 -13.61 -10.39 31.53
C VAL A 447 -12.97 -11.19 30.40
N GLN A 448 -13.57 -11.23 29.21
CA GLN A 448 -13.00 -11.90 28.04
C GLN A 448 -11.72 -11.23 27.54
N GLU A 449 -11.69 -9.89 27.48
CA GLU A 449 -10.48 -9.13 27.10
C GLU A 449 -9.35 -9.35 28.13
N ILE A 450 -9.68 -9.38 29.43
CA ILE A 450 -8.72 -9.70 30.49
C ILE A 450 -8.19 -11.14 30.34
N GLN A 451 -9.05 -12.12 30.08
CA GLN A 451 -8.64 -13.52 29.90
C GLN A 451 -7.78 -13.75 28.65
N GLN A 452 -7.97 -12.93 27.62
CA GLN A 452 -7.19 -12.98 26.38
C GLN A 452 -5.87 -12.23 26.49
N THR A 453 -5.73 -11.35 27.49
CA THR A 453 -4.46 -10.71 27.79
C THR A 453 -3.52 -11.78 28.31
N PRO A 454 -2.45 -12.12 27.56
CA PRO A 454 -1.55 -13.20 27.96
C PRO A 454 -0.81 -12.79 29.25
N PRO A 455 -0.76 -13.67 30.27
CA PRO A 455 0.05 -13.41 31.46
C PRO A 455 1.52 -13.35 31.04
N ASP A 456 2.27 -12.39 31.57
CA ASP A 456 3.68 -12.08 31.26
C ASP A 456 4.49 -13.33 30.83
N HIS A 457 4.58 -13.56 29.51
CA HIS A 457 5.53 -14.51 28.96
C HIS A 457 6.49 -13.73 28.05
N PRO A 458 7.81 -13.80 28.29
CA PRO A 458 8.84 -13.11 27.51
C PRO A 458 8.98 -13.61 26.06
N GLU A 459 8.01 -14.37 25.53
CA GLU A 459 7.99 -14.89 24.17
C GLU A 459 7.18 -14.02 23.19
N PHE A 460 6.67 -12.85 23.59
CA PHE A 460 6.23 -11.83 22.63
C PHE A 460 7.44 -11.19 21.92
N GLY A 461 8.07 -12.00 21.09
CA GLY A 461 9.02 -11.56 20.09
C GLY A 461 8.32 -10.77 19.00
N LEU A 462 8.96 -9.65 18.64
CA LEU A 462 8.85 -8.92 17.38
C LEU A 462 7.53 -8.18 17.10
N VAL A 463 7.46 -6.90 17.46
CA VAL A 463 7.71 -5.74 16.57
C VAL A 463 7.65 -4.48 17.44
N VAL A 464 8.75 -3.72 17.54
CA VAL A 464 8.88 -2.53 18.41
C VAL A 464 7.84 -1.43 18.09
N MET A 465 7.25 -1.43 16.89
CA MET A 465 6.14 -0.51 16.54
C MET A 465 4.76 -0.98 17.01
N SER A 466 4.57 -2.25 17.37
CA SER A 466 3.31 -2.76 17.95
C SER A 466 3.28 -2.62 19.47
N ALA A 467 4.44 -2.62 20.13
CA ALA A 467 4.53 -2.58 21.60
C ALA A 467 3.85 -1.35 22.23
N GLU A 468 3.93 -0.15 21.62
CA GLU A 468 3.25 1.05 22.16
C GLU A 468 1.73 0.96 22.07
N LEU A 469 1.20 0.37 20.98
CA LEU A 469 -0.23 0.18 20.79
C LEU A 469 -0.75 -0.88 21.77
N ASP A 470 0.01 -1.97 21.94
CA ASP A 470 -0.31 -3.06 22.86
C ASP A 470 -0.25 -2.58 24.32
N LEU A 471 0.77 -1.81 24.71
CA LEU A 471 0.88 -1.18 26.03
C LEU A 471 -0.30 -0.25 26.33
N SER A 472 -0.67 0.58 25.36
CA SER A 472 -1.79 1.52 25.50
C SER A 472 -3.12 0.75 25.62
N SER A 473 -3.24 -0.41 24.97
CA SER A 473 -4.44 -1.24 24.97
C SER A 473 -4.63 -1.87 26.34
N VAL A 474 -3.58 -2.52 26.85
CA VAL A 474 -3.55 -3.10 28.20
C VAL A 474 -3.79 -2.02 29.26
N SER A 475 -3.18 -0.84 29.11
CA SER A 475 -3.43 0.29 30.02
C SER A 475 -4.89 0.77 30.00
N SER A 476 -5.55 0.74 28.85
CA SER A 476 -6.97 1.13 28.72
C SER A 476 -7.88 0.12 29.42
N THR A 477 -7.61 -1.18 29.25
CA THR A 477 -8.32 -2.26 29.94
C THR A 477 -8.07 -2.24 31.44
N GLN A 478 -6.84 -1.95 31.88
CA GLN A 478 -6.49 -1.79 33.29
C GLN A 478 -7.24 -0.62 33.93
N GLY A 479 -7.33 0.52 33.25
CA GLY A 479 -8.15 1.65 33.70
C GLY A 479 -9.61 1.27 33.88
N TRP A 480 -10.19 0.51 32.94
CA TRP A 480 -11.55 0.01 33.08
C TRP A 480 -11.70 -0.95 34.28
N TYR A 481 -10.75 -1.86 34.47
CA TYR A 481 -10.74 -2.77 35.60
C TYR A 481 -10.64 -2.07 36.96
N VAL A 482 -9.79 -1.04 37.10
CA VAL A 482 -9.55 -0.35 38.37
C VAL A 482 -10.65 0.67 38.66
N ASP A 483 -10.87 1.60 37.74
CA ASP A 483 -11.69 2.81 37.93
C ASP A 483 -13.14 2.65 37.49
N GLY A 484 -13.48 1.54 36.80
CA GLY A 484 -14.80 1.29 36.25
C GLY A 484 -14.95 1.80 34.81
N THR A 485 -16.18 1.71 34.30
CA THR A 485 -16.47 1.95 32.88
C THR A 485 -15.99 3.32 32.40
N PRO A 486 -15.10 3.41 31.39
CA PRO A 486 -14.56 4.68 30.94
C PRO A 486 -15.60 5.52 30.20
N ALA A 487 -15.37 6.84 30.16
CA ALA A 487 -16.22 7.77 29.41
C ALA A 487 -16.00 7.69 27.89
N VAL A 488 -14.81 7.27 27.47
CA VAL A 488 -14.41 7.09 26.07
C VAL A 488 -13.68 5.76 25.92
N PHE A 489 -14.09 4.96 24.94
CA PHE A 489 -13.46 3.68 24.62
C PHE A 489 -12.49 3.81 23.46
N TRP A 490 -11.33 3.17 23.57
CA TRP A 490 -10.39 3.07 22.45
C TRP A 490 -10.69 1.80 21.64
N MET A 491 -11.39 1.96 20.51
CA MET A 491 -11.96 0.81 19.79
C MET A 491 -10.92 -0.13 19.18
N SER A 492 -9.82 0.41 18.67
CA SER A 492 -8.73 -0.42 18.12
C SER A 492 -7.82 -1.01 19.21
N GLY A 493 -8.08 -0.71 20.48
CA GLY A 493 -7.39 -1.31 21.61
C GLY A 493 -8.01 -2.63 22.07
N PHE A 494 -9.21 -3.00 21.61
CA PHE A 494 -9.82 -4.29 21.95
C PHE A 494 -9.28 -5.42 21.07
N PHE A 495 -9.05 -6.60 21.67
CA PHE A 495 -8.74 -7.82 20.93
C PHE A 495 -9.93 -8.26 20.05
N PHE A 496 -11.16 -8.16 20.57
CA PHE A 496 -12.39 -8.44 19.82
C PHE A 496 -13.38 -7.28 19.87
N THR A 497 -13.17 -6.29 19.02
CA THR A 497 -14.08 -5.14 18.86
C THR A 497 -15.54 -5.56 18.57
N GLN A 498 -15.75 -6.69 17.88
CA GLN A 498 -17.10 -7.22 17.60
C GLN A 498 -17.85 -7.63 18.89
N ALA A 499 -17.16 -8.25 19.84
CA ALA A 499 -17.78 -8.65 21.12
C ALA A 499 -18.25 -7.42 21.91
N PHE A 500 -17.45 -6.35 21.89
CA PHE A 500 -17.79 -5.06 22.46
C PHE A 500 -19.04 -4.43 21.81
N LEU A 501 -19.07 -4.38 20.47
CA LEU A 501 -20.22 -3.86 19.72
C LEU A 501 -21.50 -4.65 19.99
N THR A 502 -21.43 -5.98 19.93
CA THR A 502 -22.58 -6.85 20.24
C THR A 502 -23.03 -6.66 21.69
N GLY A 503 -22.09 -6.56 22.64
CA GLY A 503 -22.40 -6.31 24.06
C GLY A 503 -23.18 -5.02 24.26
N SER A 504 -22.81 -3.94 23.56
CA SER A 504 -23.56 -2.69 23.60
C SER A 504 -24.94 -2.79 22.95
N GLN A 505 -25.08 -3.49 21.82
CA GLN A 505 -26.39 -3.70 21.19
C GLN A 505 -27.32 -4.52 22.10
N GLN A 506 -26.80 -5.55 22.76
CA GLN A 506 -27.57 -6.37 23.71
C GLN A 506 -28.07 -5.54 24.89
N ASN A 507 -27.23 -4.67 25.44
CA ASN A 507 -27.62 -3.77 26.51
C ASN A 507 -28.71 -2.78 26.06
N TYR A 508 -28.56 -2.19 24.87
CA TYR A 508 -29.56 -1.29 24.29
C TYR A 508 -30.89 -2.01 24.02
N ALA A 509 -30.85 -3.17 23.36
CA ALA A 509 -32.01 -4.02 23.09
C ALA A 509 -32.81 -4.33 24.37
N ARG A 510 -32.12 -4.66 25.46
CA ARG A 510 -32.75 -4.95 26.75
C ARG A 510 -33.36 -3.71 27.39
N LYS A 511 -32.63 -2.58 27.43
CA LYS A 511 -33.12 -1.33 28.03
C LYS A 511 -34.41 -0.85 27.38
N TYR A 512 -34.46 -0.88 26.05
CA TYR A 512 -35.61 -0.41 25.27
C TYR A 512 -36.61 -1.51 24.91
N THR A 513 -36.40 -2.74 25.38
CA THR A 513 -37.25 -3.92 25.09
C THR A 513 -37.50 -4.09 23.58
N MET A 514 -36.42 -4.07 22.79
CA MET A 514 -36.45 -4.24 21.34
C MET A 514 -35.65 -5.47 20.89
N PRO A 515 -36.06 -6.18 19.82
CA PRO A 515 -35.25 -7.22 19.21
C PRO A 515 -33.89 -6.69 18.73
N ILE A 516 -32.80 -7.39 19.04
CA ILE A 516 -31.44 -6.99 18.64
C ILE A 516 -31.27 -6.93 17.11
N ASP A 517 -31.98 -7.79 16.38
CA ASP A 517 -31.93 -7.85 14.91
C ASP A 517 -32.52 -6.62 14.22
N LEU A 518 -33.26 -5.78 14.96
CA LEU A 518 -33.78 -4.51 14.47
C LEU A 518 -32.84 -3.35 14.78
N LEU A 519 -31.72 -3.58 15.45
CA LEU A 519 -30.78 -2.52 15.82
C LEU A 519 -29.66 -2.39 14.79
N SER A 520 -29.40 -1.16 14.37
CA SER A 520 -28.22 -0.77 13.61
C SER A 520 -27.38 0.24 14.40
N PHE A 521 -26.10 0.38 14.09
CA PHE A 521 -25.27 1.43 14.68
C PHE A 521 -25.40 2.71 13.87
N ASP A 522 -25.75 3.79 14.55
CA ASP A 522 -25.65 5.14 14.02
C ASP A 522 -24.48 5.87 14.71
N PHE A 523 -23.89 6.85 14.02
CA PHE A 523 -22.74 7.57 14.53
C PHE A 523 -22.75 9.07 14.25
N GLU A 524 -22.19 9.83 15.18
CA GLU A 524 -21.94 11.26 15.02
C GLU A 524 -20.45 11.57 15.23
N VAL A 525 -19.89 12.39 14.35
CA VAL A 525 -18.52 12.89 14.49
C VAL A 525 -18.47 13.93 15.59
N MET A 526 -17.58 13.74 16.55
CA MET A 526 -17.42 14.62 17.71
C MET A 526 -16.20 15.55 17.56
N GLU A 527 -16.18 16.61 18.35
CA GLU A 527 -15.04 17.54 18.43
C GLU A 527 -13.81 16.84 19.05
N ASP A 528 -12.61 17.20 18.59
CA ASP A 528 -11.33 16.74 19.14
C ASP A 528 -11.06 17.41 20.50
N LYS A 529 -11.65 16.86 21.57
CA LYS A 529 -11.47 17.29 22.96
C LYS A 529 -11.55 16.11 23.93
N GLU A 530 -11.03 16.31 25.14
CA GLU A 530 -11.16 15.31 26.20
C GLU A 530 -12.60 15.24 26.73
N TYR A 531 -13.21 14.07 26.63
CA TYR A 531 -14.53 13.78 27.20
C TYR A 531 -14.37 13.04 28.53
N LYS A 532 -14.75 13.71 29.63
CA LYS A 532 -14.70 13.15 30.99
C LYS A 532 -16.00 12.50 31.45
N THR A 533 -17.08 12.68 30.68
CA THR A 533 -18.41 12.18 31.00
C THR A 533 -18.95 11.25 29.92
N PRO A 534 -19.68 10.18 30.31
CA PRO A 534 -20.39 9.34 29.36
C PRO A 534 -21.52 10.13 28.65
N PRO A 535 -22.03 9.64 27.52
CA PRO A 535 -23.14 10.27 26.79
C PRO A 535 -24.48 10.31 27.56
N GLU A 536 -25.31 11.32 27.28
CA GLU A 536 -26.55 11.65 28.02
C GLU A 536 -27.72 10.68 27.81
N ASP A 537 -27.80 9.99 26.66
CA ASP A 537 -28.78 8.89 26.43
C ASP A 537 -28.45 7.60 27.23
N GLY A 538 -27.50 7.75 28.15
CA GLY A 538 -27.15 6.84 29.23
C GLY A 538 -27.08 7.62 30.53
N GLU A 539 -28.14 8.35 30.89
CA GLU A 539 -28.41 8.66 32.30
C GLU A 539 -28.12 7.37 33.06
N LYS A 540 -27.16 7.40 33.99
CA LYS A 540 -26.78 6.25 34.79
C LYS A 540 -28.06 5.72 35.44
N ASP A 541 -28.69 4.72 34.85
CA ASP A 541 -29.51 3.82 35.63
C ASP A 541 -28.59 3.32 36.73
N LYS A 542 -29.14 3.20 37.94
CA LYS A 542 -28.42 2.94 39.19
C LYS A 542 -27.55 1.66 39.18
N GLU A 543 -27.49 0.96 38.04
CA GLU A 543 -26.84 -0.31 37.74
C GLU A 543 -25.69 -0.22 36.69
N GLY A 544 -25.44 0.95 36.05
CA GLY A 544 -24.23 1.15 35.22
C GLY A 544 -24.21 0.48 33.84
N VAL A 545 -25.37 0.25 33.21
CA VAL A 545 -25.52 -0.42 31.91
C VAL A 545 -25.20 0.53 30.75
N LEU A 546 -24.22 0.18 29.90
CA LEU A 546 -23.79 0.97 28.74
C LEU A 546 -24.75 0.72 27.55
N THR A 547 -25.46 1.76 27.09
CA THR A 547 -26.37 1.69 25.92
C THR A 547 -25.91 2.52 24.74
N SER A 548 -25.14 3.57 24.98
CA SER A 548 -24.46 4.37 23.96
C SER A 548 -23.05 4.68 24.43
N MET A 549 -22.16 5.01 23.48
CA MET A 549 -20.72 5.07 23.76
C MET A 549 -20.08 6.24 23.03
N LYS A 550 -19.03 6.80 23.64
CA LYS A 550 -18.07 7.64 22.94
C LYS A 550 -16.86 6.77 22.62
N CYS A 551 -16.47 6.74 21.36
CA CYS A 551 -15.37 5.96 20.84
C CYS A 551 -14.30 6.89 20.33
N LYS A 552 -13.05 6.53 20.57
CA LYS A 552 -11.89 7.14 19.93
C LYS A 552 -11.33 6.12 18.95
N ILE A 553 -11.30 6.48 17.67
CA ILE A 553 -10.67 5.68 16.62
C ILE A 553 -9.42 6.43 16.18
N TYR A 554 -8.27 5.76 16.29
CA TYR A 554 -7.04 6.32 15.75
C TYR A 554 -6.93 5.86 14.31
N GLU A 555 -7.02 6.81 13.39
CA GLU A 555 -6.69 6.53 12.00
C GLU A 555 -5.17 6.36 11.93
N ARG A 556 -4.73 5.21 11.44
CA ARG A 556 -3.30 4.93 11.22
C ARG A 556 -2.82 5.89 10.14
N GLU A 557 -2.11 6.96 10.53
CA GLU A 557 -1.50 8.01 9.69
C GLU A 557 -1.98 8.00 8.22
N MET A 558 -3.24 8.30 7.96
CA MET A 558 -3.65 8.71 6.63
C MET A 558 -3.20 10.16 6.50
N GLY A 559 -2.06 10.39 5.85
CA GLY A 559 -1.44 11.69 5.66
C GLY A 559 -2.44 12.76 5.19
N ASN A 560 -3.01 13.50 6.13
CA ASN A 560 -4.20 14.27 5.84
C ASN A 560 -3.90 15.36 4.79
N VAL A 561 -4.71 15.30 3.75
CA VAL A 561 -4.95 16.38 2.82
C VAL A 561 -5.45 17.54 3.64
N THR A 562 -4.66 18.60 3.71
CA THR A 562 -4.96 19.91 4.30
C THR A 562 -4.90 20.09 5.82
N LYS A 563 -4.76 19.08 6.68
CA LYS A 563 -4.42 19.31 8.11
C LYS A 563 -3.60 18.18 8.70
N GLY A 564 -2.30 18.42 8.88
CA GLY A 564 -1.38 17.52 9.59
C GLY A 564 -1.77 17.37 11.05
N LYS A 565 -2.66 16.41 11.33
CA LYS A 565 -2.90 15.88 12.67
C LYS A 565 -3.00 14.37 12.55
N ILE A 566 -2.43 13.68 13.53
CA ILE A 566 -2.93 12.38 13.95
C ILE A 566 -4.32 12.66 14.52
N ASP A 567 -5.33 12.77 13.66
CA ASP A 567 -6.70 13.03 14.11
C ASP A 567 -7.26 11.68 14.57
N ALA A 568 -7.09 11.41 15.86
CA ALA A 568 -7.99 10.46 16.49
C ALA A 568 -9.40 11.04 16.40
N GLN A 569 -10.24 10.43 15.59
CA GLN A 569 -11.61 10.89 15.41
C GLN A 569 -12.47 10.32 16.53
N TYR A 570 -13.11 11.22 17.27
CA TYR A 570 -14.07 10.85 18.30
C TYR A 570 -15.42 10.65 17.63
N PHE A 571 -16.07 9.54 17.97
CA PHE A 571 -17.39 9.20 17.50
C PHE A 571 -18.32 8.99 18.68
N TYR A 572 -19.52 9.51 18.57
CA TYR A 572 -20.62 9.06 19.40
C TYR A 572 -21.34 7.93 18.66
N TRP A 573 -21.32 6.72 19.22
CA TRP A 573 -21.99 5.55 18.65
C TRP A 573 -23.19 5.18 19.51
N CYS A 574 -24.34 5.00 18.87
CA CYS A 574 -25.57 4.61 19.52
C CYS A 574 -26.30 3.58 18.66
N PRO A 575 -26.66 2.41 19.19
CA PRO A 575 -27.61 1.53 18.53
C PRO A 575 -28.95 2.26 18.35
N LYS A 576 -29.54 2.20 17.15
CA LYS A 576 -30.85 2.78 16.83
C LYS A 576 -31.71 1.76 16.06
N PRO A 577 -33.04 1.78 16.25
CA PRO A 577 -33.97 0.94 15.51
C PRO A 577 -34.09 1.30 14.03
#